data_AF-A0AA44U629-F1
#
_entry.id   AF-A0AA44U629-F1
#
_cell.length_a   1.000
_cell.length_b   1.000
_cell.length_c   1.000
_cell.angle_alpha   90.00
_cell.angle_beta   90.00
_cell.angle_gamma   90.00
#
_symmetry.space_group_name_H-M   'P 1'
#
loop_
_entity.id
_entity.type
_entity.pdbx_description
1 polymer ?
#
loop_
_entity_poly.entity_id
_entity_poly.type
_entity_poly.pdbx_seq_one_letter_code
_entity_poly.pdbx_strand_id
1 'polypeptide(L)'
;MPGEPGGLGPDIDGLEELASWWAGGVAAGVDQRAEDRWLRPSEHWQAVVEACSLALTLHFTKPWIWDQLSQRTQEQAVEWFQDVRNPEIPDNNWIWFQVIVETFLRGLGADWDEALVREHLERHEDWYRTDGWISDGPRRCYDHYVGWAMETLPALWTLMDPTWDLSRDFATVHGPRLRRYLEDVPFLVGADLDGHGGTAPLIQGRSLIYRWCTCAPLWAGTFMGVSPVSPRTDEAYLLGNRKAFPRSRSGR
;
A
#
# COMPACT_ATOMS: atom_id res chain seq x y z
N MET A 1 4.55 -27.36 39.45
CA MET A 1 4.86 -25.96 39.07
C MET A 1 4.87 -25.93 37.55
N PRO A 2 3.88 -25.26 36.93
CA PRO A 2 3.73 -25.24 35.48
C PRO A 2 4.91 -24.51 34.82
N GLY A 3 5.34 -25.05 33.67
CA GLY A 3 6.51 -24.60 32.92
C GLY A 3 6.38 -23.19 32.38
N GLU A 4 7.53 -22.54 32.23
CA GLU A 4 7.65 -21.23 31.62
C GLU A 4 7.05 -21.22 30.20
N PRO A 5 6.35 -20.14 29.81
CA PRO A 5 5.89 -19.98 28.45
C PRO A 5 7.11 -19.82 27.53
N GLY A 6 7.33 -20.82 26.66
CA GLY A 6 8.29 -20.72 25.57
C GLY A 6 8.00 -19.46 24.76
N GLY A 7 8.97 -18.55 24.73
CA GLY A 7 8.88 -17.34 23.93
C GLY A 7 8.73 -17.70 22.46
N LEU A 8 7.58 -17.33 21.88
CA LEU A 8 7.42 -17.15 20.45
C LEU A 8 8.20 -15.89 20.03
N GLY A 9 9.53 -15.96 20.11
CA GLY A 9 10.37 -15.04 19.34
C GLY A 9 10.20 -15.35 17.86
N PRO A 10 10.24 -14.34 16.97
CA PRO A 10 10.22 -14.61 15.54
C PRO A 10 11.39 -15.53 15.18
N ASP A 11 11.12 -16.53 14.33
CA ASP A 11 12.15 -17.37 13.72
C ASP A 11 13.04 -16.49 12.84
N ILE A 12 14.15 -16.02 13.41
CA ILE A 12 15.07 -15.07 12.76
C ILE A 12 15.70 -15.71 11.52
N ASP A 13 15.99 -17.01 11.56
CA ASP A 13 16.67 -17.73 10.46
C ASP A 13 15.80 -17.75 9.19
N GLY A 14 14.48 -17.98 9.34
CA GLY A 14 13.54 -17.93 8.22
C GLY A 14 13.36 -16.52 7.61
N LEU A 15 13.56 -15.47 8.39
CA LEU A 15 13.48 -14.08 7.91
C LEU A 15 14.71 -13.68 7.10
N GLU A 16 15.91 -14.12 7.50
CA GLU A 16 17.14 -13.89 6.74
C GLU A 16 17.13 -14.62 5.39
N GLU A 17 16.66 -15.87 5.38
CA GLU A 17 16.50 -16.64 4.13
C GLU A 17 15.51 -15.93 3.19
N LEU A 18 14.36 -15.49 3.71
CA LEU A 18 13.37 -14.77 2.93
C LEU A 18 13.91 -13.45 2.37
N ALA A 19 14.62 -12.66 3.18
CA ALA A 19 15.21 -11.40 2.75
C ALA A 19 16.27 -11.61 1.65
N SER A 20 17.12 -12.63 1.81
CA SER A 20 18.12 -13.03 0.82
C SER A 20 17.47 -13.47 -0.50
N TRP A 21 16.39 -14.26 -0.43
CA TRP A 21 15.63 -14.67 -1.61
C TRP A 21 15.05 -13.47 -2.35
N TRP A 22 14.45 -12.51 -1.63
CA TRP A 22 13.97 -11.26 -2.22
C TRP A 22 15.10 -10.42 -2.84
N ALA A 23 16.25 -10.31 -2.18
CA ALA A 23 17.41 -9.59 -2.70
C ALA A 23 17.91 -10.20 -4.01
N GLY A 24 17.93 -11.54 -4.12
CA GLY A 24 18.22 -12.25 -5.37
C GLY A 24 17.21 -11.94 -6.48
N GLY A 25 15.92 -11.88 -6.15
CA GLY A 25 14.86 -11.49 -7.08
C GLY A 25 15.02 -10.07 -7.60
N VAL A 26 15.36 -9.11 -6.73
CA VAL A 26 15.66 -7.72 -7.13
C VAL A 26 16.86 -7.69 -8.07
N ALA A 27 17.94 -8.40 -7.73
CA ALA A 27 19.15 -8.44 -8.55
C ALA A 27 18.90 -9.01 -9.95
N ALA A 28 18.13 -10.10 -10.06
CA ALA A 28 17.73 -10.67 -11.34
C ALA A 28 16.81 -9.72 -12.12
N GLY A 29 15.87 -9.09 -11.44
CA GLY A 29 14.89 -8.19 -12.04
C GLY A 29 15.50 -6.95 -12.68
N VAL A 30 16.47 -6.31 -12.01
CA VAL A 30 17.06 -5.06 -12.52
C VAL A 30 18.20 -5.28 -13.51
N ASP A 31 18.74 -6.50 -13.60
CA ASP A 31 19.77 -6.82 -14.59
C ASP A 31 19.19 -6.96 -15.99
N GLN A 32 19.43 -5.95 -16.83
CA GLN A 32 18.94 -5.91 -18.23
C GLN A 32 19.47 -7.04 -19.12
N ARG A 33 20.47 -7.81 -18.65
CA ARG A 33 21.00 -8.98 -19.35
C ARG A 33 20.36 -10.30 -18.91
N ALA A 34 19.60 -10.32 -17.82
CA ALA A 34 18.92 -11.52 -17.35
C ALA A 34 17.74 -11.86 -18.27
N GLU A 35 17.48 -13.15 -18.46
CA GLU A 35 16.33 -13.64 -19.23
C GLU A 35 15.01 -13.22 -18.57
N ASP A 36 14.94 -13.35 -17.24
CA ASP A 36 13.77 -13.02 -16.43
C ASP A 36 13.81 -11.60 -15.83
N ARG A 37 14.48 -10.66 -16.52
CA ARG A 37 14.53 -9.26 -16.09
C ARG A 37 13.13 -8.65 -16.00
N TRP A 38 12.98 -7.65 -15.15
CA TRP A 38 11.77 -6.81 -15.15
C TRP A 38 11.72 -5.96 -16.42
N LEU A 39 10.52 -5.86 -16.99
CA LEU A 39 10.25 -4.88 -18.03
C LEU A 39 10.35 -3.48 -17.43
N ARG A 40 10.90 -2.56 -18.20
CA ARG A 40 10.96 -1.16 -17.80
C ARG A 40 9.58 -0.49 -17.97
N PRO A 41 9.21 0.48 -17.12
CA PRO A 41 8.02 1.32 -17.30
C PRO A 41 7.84 1.88 -18.73
N SER A 42 8.93 2.24 -19.40
CA SER A 42 8.97 2.70 -20.80
C SER A 42 8.72 1.60 -21.82
N GLU A 43 8.99 0.34 -21.49
CA GLU A 43 8.71 -0.83 -22.34
C GLU A 43 7.28 -1.33 -22.14
N HIS A 44 6.78 -1.26 -20.90
CA HIS A 44 5.44 -1.68 -20.55
C HIS A 44 4.85 -0.77 -19.46
N TRP A 45 3.90 0.07 -19.87
CA TRP A 45 3.32 1.12 -19.01
C TRP A 45 2.74 0.60 -17.68
N GLN A 46 2.27 -0.65 -17.59
CA GLN A 46 1.79 -1.22 -16.32
C GLN A 46 2.91 -1.54 -15.32
N ALA A 47 4.19 -1.58 -15.73
CA ALA A 47 5.30 -1.78 -14.81
C ALA A 47 5.42 -0.64 -13.78
N VAL A 48 4.80 0.53 -14.04
CA VAL A 48 4.64 1.61 -13.04
C VAL A 48 3.87 1.13 -11.80
N VAL A 49 2.88 0.26 -11.97
CA VAL A 49 2.09 -0.30 -10.86
C VAL A 49 2.95 -1.22 -9.99
N GLU A 50 3.77 -2.05 -10.62
CA GLU A 50 4.72 -2.94 -9.95
C GLU A 50 5.82 -2.13 -9.22
N ALA A 51 6.32 -1.07 -9.86
CA ALA A 51 7.31 -0.17 -9.29
C ALA A 51 6.83 0.43 -7.97
N CYS A 52 5.57 0.88 -7.88
CA CYS A 52 5.00 1.35 -6.63
C CYS A 52 5.11 0.31 -5.49
N SER A 53 4.76 -0.95 -5.78
CA SER A 53 4.75 -2.02 -4.77
C SER A 53 6.17 -2.41 -4.35
N LEU A 54 7.10 -2.46 -5.31
CA LEU A 54 8.52 -2.71 -5.05
C LEU A 54 9.15 -1.58 -4.23
N ALA A 55 8.84 -0.32 -4.55
CA ALA A 55 9.35 0.84 -3.82
C ALA A 55 8.88 0.85 -2.36
N LEU A 56 7.59 0.61 -2.09
CA LEU A 56 7.08 0.46 -0.71
C LEU A 56 7.78 -0.68 0.02
N THR A 57 7.90 -1.83 -0.62
CA THR A 57 8.55 -3.01 -0.02
C THR A 57 9.98 -2.69 0.35
N LEU A 58 10.80 -2.26 -0.62
CA LEU A 58 12.21 -1.94 -0.42
C LEU A 58 12.42 -0.80 0.58
N HIS A 59 11.51 0.17 0.63
CA HIS A 59 11.55 1.24 1.62
C HIS A 59 11.36 0.70 3.05
N PHE A 60 10.27 -0.01 3.32
CA PHE A 60 9.95 -0.49 4.67
C PHE A 60 10.83 -1.67 5.11
N THR A 61 11.47 -2.37 4.16
CA THR A 61 12.42 -3.45 4.46
C THR A 61 13.87 -3.07 4.15
N LYS A 62 14.18 -1.77 4.05
CA LYS A 62 15.49 -1.27 3.59
C LYS A 62 16.70 -1.93 4.28
N PRO A 63 16.75 -2.08 5.62
CA PRO A 63 17.89 -2.70 6.30
C PRO A 63 18.14 -4.17 5.94
N TRP A 64 17.07 -4.91 5.60
CA TRP A 64 17.12 -6.35 5.34
C TRP A 64 17.32 -6.68 3.86
N ILE A 65 16.82 -5.85 2.96
CA ILE A 65 16.87 -6.11 1.51
C ILE A 65 17.77 -5.10 0.81
N TRP A 66 17.35 -3.83 0.72
CA TRP A 66 18.07 -2.82 -0.06
C TRP A 66 19.53 -2.66 0.36
N ASP A 67 19.79 -2.56 1.67
CA ASP A 67 21.14 -2.35 2.21
C ASP A 67 22.06 -3.58 2.04
N GLN A 68 21.49 -4.74 1.72
CA GLN A 68 22.23 -5.97 1.42
C GLN A 68 22.51 -6.15 -0.08
N LEU A 69 21.92 -5.32 -0.94
CA LEU A 69 22.16 -5.37 -2.38
C LEU A 69 23.57 -4.89 -2.71
N SER A 70 24.15 -5.46 -3.77
CA SER A 70 25.42 -4.95 -4.30
C SER A 70 25.24 -3.52 -4.81
N GLN A 71 26.30 -2.71 -4.76
CA GLN A 71 26.27 -1.34 -5.28
C GLN A 71 25.76 -1.30 -6.74
N ARG A 72 26.23 -2.23 -7.58
CA ARG A 72 25.76 -2.35 -8.96
C ARG A 72 24.25 -2.59 -9.04
N THR A 73 23.71 -3.48 -8.20
CA THR A 73 22.28 -3.77 -8.18
C THR A 73 21.48 -2.56 -7.73
N GLN A 74 21.97 -1.81 -6.73
CA GLN A 74 21.32 -0.57 -6.30
C GLN A 74 21.31 0.49 -7.41
N GLU A 75 22.43 0.68 -8.13
CA GLU A 75 22.53 1.60 -9.27
C GLU A 75 21.55 1.21 -10.39
N GLN A 76 21.48 -0.08 -10.74
CA GLN A 76 20.54 -0.59 -11.75
C GLN A 76 19.08 -0.43 -11.31
N ALA A 77 18.79 -0.65 -10.02
CA ALA A 77 17.45 -0.46 -9.46
C ALA A 77 17.03 1.01 -9.48
N VAL A 78 17.92 1.94 -9.10
CA VAL A 78 17.67 3.38 -9.20
C VAL A 78 17.32 3.77 -10.64
N GLU A 79 18.11 3.31 -11.61
CA GLU A 79 17.83 3.59 -13.03
C GLU A 79 16.45 3.04 -13.47
N TRP A 80 16.10 1.82 -13.03
CA TRP A 80 14.80 1.23 -13.34
C TRP A 80 13.64 1.99 -12.70
N PHE A 81 13.79 2.44 -11.45
CA PHE A 81 12.76 3.24 -10.77
C PHE A 81 12.61 4.64 -11.38
N GLN A 82 13.68 5.28 -11.83
CA GLN A 82 13.60 6.60 -12.48
C GLN A 82 12.81 6.55 -13.80
N ASP A 83 12.74 5.39 -14.44
CA ASP A 83 12.02 5.18 -15.69
C ASP A 83 10.49 5.36 -15.55
N VAL A 84 9.94 5.36 -14.32
CA VAL A 84 8.50 5.59 -14.08
C VAL A 84 8.01 6.97 -14.53
N ARG A 85 8.92 7.92 -14.76
CA ARG A 85 8.61 9.27 -15.29
C ARG A 85 8.27 9.27 -16.78
N ASN A 86 8.68 8.24 -17.53
CA ASN A 86 8.56 8.18 -18.98
C ASN A 86 7.13 7.93 -19.50
N PRO A 87 6.34 6.98 -18.96
CA PRO A 87 4.99 6.75 -19.45
C PRO A 87 4.02 7.85 -19.03
N GLU A 88 3.14 8.25 -19.96
CA GLU A 88 1.99 9.09 -19.64
C GLU A 88 0.99 8.26 -18.82
N ILE A 89 0.66 8.74 -17.63
CA ILE A 89 -0.21 8.02 -16.70
C ILE A 89 -1.67 8.49 -16.80
N PRO A 90 -2.64 7.59 -16.56
CA PRO A 90 -4.03 7.99 -16.42
C PRO A 90 -4.24 8.96 -15.25
N ASP A 91 -5.14 9.93 -15.44
CA ASP A 91 -5.56 10.92 -14.44
C ASP A 91 -6.47 10.30 -13.35
N ASN A 92 -5.87 9.48 -12.48
CA ASN A 92 -6.49 8.73 -11.40
C ASN A 92 -5.42 8.29 -10.37
N ASN A 93 -5.69 7.27 -9.54
CA ASN A 93 -4.76 6.66 -8.57
C ASN A 93 -3.32 6.42 -9.05
N TRP A 94 -3.08 6.33 -10.36
CA TRP A 94 -1.74 6.16 -10.92
C TRP A 94 -0.77 7.26 -10.52
N ILE A 95 -1.26 8.46 -10.16
CA ILE A 95 -0.42 9.52 -9.60
C ILE A 95 0.34 9.06 -8.36
N TRP A 96 -0.27 8.20 -7.53
CA TRP A 96 0.36 7.69 -6.31
C TRP A 96 1.51 6.73 -6.59
N PHE A 97 1.48 6.03 -7.73
CA PHE A 97 2.57 5.13 -8.10
C PHE A 97 3.85 5.91 -8.36
N GLN A 98 3.76 7.04 -9.07
CA GLN A 98 4.91 7.91 -9.28
C GLN A 98 5.33 8.61 -7.98
N VAL A 99 4.38 9.16 -7.20
CA VAL A 99 4.68 9.82 -5.91
C VAL A 99 5.49 8.92 -4.97
N ILE A 100 5.07 7.65 -4.83
CA ILE A 100 5.75 6.66 -3.99
C ILE A 100 7.15 6.36 -4.51
N VAL A 101 7.31 6.15 -5.81
CA VAL A 101 8.63 5.85 -6.40
C VAL A 101 9.58 7.03 -6.27
N GLU A 102 9.14 8.26 -6.54
CA GLU A 102 9.95 9.47 -6.35
C GLU A 102 10.35 9.65 -4.88
N THR A 103 9.45 9.36 -3.95
CA THR A 103 9.74 9.46 -2.51
C THR A 103 10.73 8.38 -2.06
N PHE A 104 10.66 7.18 -2.63
CA PHE A 104 11.68 6.15 -2.43
C PHE A 104 13.05 6.61 -2.95
N LEU A 105 13.12 7.12 -4.19
CA LEU A 105 14.36 7.67 -4.77
C LEU A 105 14.96 8.79 -3.92
N ARG A 106 14.11 9.71 -3.40
CA ARG A 106 14.51 10.74 -2.45
C ARG A 106 15.15 10.15 -1.20
N GLY A 107 14.52 9.13 -0.60
CA GLY A 107 15.04 8.45 0.59
C GLY A 107 16.39 7.74 0.36
N LEU A 108 16.72 7.42 -0.88
CA LEU A 108 18.02 6.87 -1.28
C LEU A 108 19.07 7.94 -1.58
N GLY A 109 18.68 9.23 -1.65
CA GLY A 109 19.54 10.30 -2.12
C GLY A 109 19.82 10.27 -3.64
N ALA A 110 19.00 9.53 -4.40
CA ALA A 110 19.07 9.50 -5.86
C ALA A 110 18.40 10.75 -6.47
N ASP A 111 18.54 10.94 -7.79
CA ASP A 111 17.80 11.98 -8.51
C ASP A 111 16.29 11.66 -8.50
N TRP A 112 15.50 12.61 -8.00
CA TRP A 112 14.05 12.53 -7.77
C TRP A 112 13.36 13.85 -8.17
N ASP A 113 12.10 13.78 -8.57
CA ASP A 113 11.34 14.94 -9.05
C ASP A 113 10.34 15.46 -8.01
N GLU A 114 10.74 16.50 -7.27
CA GLU A 114 9.87 17.14 -6.27
C GLU A 114 8.67 17.86 -6.88
N ALA A 115 8.83 18.43 -8.08
CA ALA A 115 7.76 19.17 -8.73
C ALA A 115 6.63 18.22 -9.13
N LEU A 116 6.98 17.04 -9.66
CA LEU A 116 6.04 15.97 -9.97
C LEU A 116 5.28 15.50 -8.72
N VAL A 117 5.98 15.31 -7.59
CA VAL A 117 5.30 14.93 -6.34
C VAL A 117 4.29 16.00 -5.93
N ARG A 118 4.67 17.28 -5.95
CA ARG A 118 3.79 18.38 -5.56
C ARG A 118 2.57 18.50 -6.48
N GLU A 119 2.78 18.41 -7.79
CA GLU A 119 1.70 18.42 -8.78
C GLU A 119 0.68 17.31 -8.51
N HIS A 120 1.15 16.10 -8.23
CA HIS A 120 0.27 14.97 -7.94
C HIS A 120 -0.47 15.11 -6.61
N LEU A 121 0.18 15.66 -5.57
CA LEU A 121 -0.52 15.94 -4.31
C LEU A 121 -1.60 17.02 -4.47
N GLU A 122 -1.34 18.06 -5.27
CA GLU A 122 -2.36 19.06 -5.63
C GLU A 122 -3.50 18.39 -6.43
N ARG A 123 -3.15 17.51 -7.38
CA ARG A 123 -4.15 16.79 -8.17
C ARG A 123 -5.02 15.85 -7.34
N HIS A 124 -4.44 15.22 -6.32
CA HIS A 124 -5.18 14.42 -5.34
C HIS A 124 -6.26 15.23 -4.62
N GLU A 125 -5.98 16.48 -4.25
CA GLU A 125 -6.94 17.35 -3.56
C GLU A 125 -8.16 17.68 -4.41
N ASP A 126 -8.04 17.80 -5.74
CA ASP A 126 -9.17 18.01 -6.65
C ASP A 126 -10.22 16.87 -6.57
N TRP A 127 -9.79 15.71 -6.09
CA TRP A 127 -10.63 14.52 -5.98
C TRP A 127 -11.23 14.34 -4.59
N TYR A 128 -10.83 15.17 -3.61
CA TYR A 128 -11.51 15.19 -2.32
C TYR A 128 -12.99 15.55 -2.49
N ARG A 129 -13.83 14.96 -1.64
CA ARG A 129 -15.28 15.16 -1.68
C ARG A 129 -15.74 15.70 -0.34
N THR A 130 -16.23 14.85 0.54
CA THR A 130 -16.72 15.24 1.87
C THR A 130 -16.56 14.09 2.83
N ASP A 131 -16.57 14.36 4.13
CA ASP A 131 -16.67 13.34 5.18
C ASP A 131 -15.62 12.23 5.06
N GLY A 132 -14.40 12.62 4.73
CA GLY A 132 -13.26 11.71 4.55
C GLY A 132 -13.24 11.00 3.20
N TRP A 133 -14.32 11.02 2.42
CA TRP A 133 -14.37 10.36 1.13
C TRP A 133 -13.64 11.14 0.02
N ILE A 134 -12.94 10.38 -0.80
CA ILE A 134 -12.24 10.84 -2.00
C ILE A 134 -12.68 10.03 -3.23
N SER A 135 -12.59 10.60 -4.43
CA SER A 135 -12.79 9.86 -5.68
C SER A 135 -11.47 9.43 -6.32
N ASP A 136 -11.53 8.43 -7.20
CA ASP A 136 -10.39 7.99 -7.99
C ASP A 136 -10.44 8.63 -9.39
N GLY A 137 -9.93 9.85 -9.50
CA GLY A 137 -10.02 10.65 -10.73
C GLY A 137 -11.34 11.39 -10.91
N PRO A 138 -11.50 12.16 -12.01
CA PRO A 138 -12.65 13.03 -12.25
C PRO A 138 -13.95 12.28 -12.59
N ARG A 139 -13.88 11.02 -12.98
CA ARG A 139 -15.02 10.27 -13.58
C ARG A 139 -15.46 9.01 -12.81
N ARG A 140 -14.81 8.65 -11.70
CA ARG A 140 -15.11 7.39 -10.97
C ARG A 140 -15.51 7.66 -9.52
N CYS A 141 -16.48 6.90 -9.02
CA CYS A 141 -17.16 7.18 -7.76
C CYS A 141 -17.07 5.98 -6.81
N TYR A 142 -16.53 6.24 -5.62
CA TYR A 142 -16.67 5.49 -4.36
C TYR A 142 -16.85 3.97 -4.51
N ASP A 143 -15.78 3.21 -4.69
CA ASP A 143 -15.82 1.76 -4.70
C ASP A 143 -14.74 1.16 -3.79
N HIS A 144 -14.73 -0.17 -3.61
CA HIS A 144 -13.71 -0.83 -2.75
C HIS A 144 -12.27 -0.55 -3.17
N TYR A 145 -12.04 -0.19 -4.43
CA TYR A 145 -10.71 0.17 -4.93
C TYR A 145 -10.27 1.54 -4.41
N VAL A 146 -11.20 2.48 -4.21
CA VAL A 146 -10.91 3.81 -3.69
C VAL A 146 -10.26 3.72 -2.31
N GLY A 147 -10.85 2.98 -1.37
CA GLY A 147 -10.21 2.80 -0.05
C GLY A 147 -8.81 2.21 -0.21
N TRP A 148 -8.67 1.18 -1.03
CA TRP A 148 -7.36 0.57 -1.24
C TRP A 148 -6.32 1.51 -1.83
N ALA A 149 -6.60 2.19 -2.94
CA ALA A 149 -5.58 2.99 -3.61
C ALA A 149 -5.52 4.42 -3.06
N MET A 150 -6.66 5.06 -2.88
CA MET A 150 -6.75 6.50 -2.59
C MET A 150 -6.70 6.84 -1.10
N GLU A 151 -6.90 5.88 -0.20
CA GLU A 151 -6.70 6.07 1.26
C GLU A 151 -5.41 5.40 1.73
N THR A 152 -5.14 4.16 1.29
CA THR A 152 -3.99 3.38 1.80
C THR A 152 -2.65 3.89 1.26
N LEU A 153 -2.53 4.20 -0.04
CA LEU A 153 -1.26 4.68 -0.61
C LEU A 153 -0.82 6.03 -0.03
N PRO A 154 -1.68 7.07 0.07
CA PRO A 154 -1.32 8.30 0.76
C PRO A 154 -0.88 8.07 2.21
N ALA A 155 -1.62 7.22 2.94
CA ALA A 155 -1.28 6.90 4.31
C ALA A 155 0.12 6.26 4.43
N LEU A 156 0.40 5.25 3.61
CA LEU A 156 1.72 4.61 3.56
C LEU A 156 2.81 5.58 3.12
N TRP A 157 2.53 6.46 2.16
CA TRP A 157 3.46 7.50 1.71
C TRP A 157 3.86 8.43 2.87
N THR A 158 2.90 8.84 3.72
CA THR A 158 3.24 9.69 4.88
C THR A 158 4.18 9.00 5.89
N LEU A 159 4.13 7.65 5.95
CA LEU A 159 5.00 6.85 6.79
C LEU A 159 6.39 6.63 6.20
N MET A 160 6.58 6.84 4.89
CA MET A 160 7.88 6.67 4.25
C MET A 160 8.89 7.75 4.67
N ASP A 161 8.42 8.99 4.83
CA ASP A 161 9.25 10.05 5.41
C ASP A 161 8.39 11.01 6.25
N PRO A 162 8.19 10.72 7.55
CA PRO A 162 7.44 11.60 8.43
C PRO A 162 8.21 12.89 8.79
N THR A 163 9.49 12.99 8.45
CA THR A 163 10.32 14.17 8.70
C THR A 163 10.26 15.18 7.56
N TRP A 164 9.84 14.75 6.36
CA TRP A 164 9.65 15.64 5.23
C TRP A 164 8.42 16.53 5.45
N ASP A 165 8.63 17.85 5.40
CA ASP A 165 7.57 18.85 5.62
C ASP A 165 6.31 18.58 4.78
N LEU A 166 6.48 18.23 3.51
CA LEU A 166 5.38 17.95 2.60
C LEU A 166 4.51 16.76 3.07
N SER A 167 5.17 15.68 3.49
CA SER A 167 4.51 14.47 4.03
C SER A 167 3.80 14.75 5.36
N ARG A 168 4.46 15.48 6.26
CA ARG A 168 3.90 15.82 7.57
C ARG A 168 2.68 16.75 7.46
N ASP A 169 2.75 17.76 6.60
CA ASP A 169 1.66 18.71 6.38
C ASP A 169 0.45 18.00 5.74
N PHE A 170 0.71 17.12 4.76
CA PHE A 170 -0.31 16.25 4.20
C PHE A 170 -0.93 15.34 5.27
N ALA A 171 -0.14 14.67 6.10
CA ALA A 171 -0.64 13.81 7.18
C ALA A 171 -1.54 14.57 8.18
N THR A 172 -1.25 15.84 8.44
CA THR A 172 -2.05 16.69 9.35
C THR A 172 -3.47 16.93 8.82
N VAL A 173 -3.61 17.04 7.50
CA VAL A 173 -4.92 17.22 6.84
C VAL A 173 -5.61 15.88 6.58
N HIS A 174 -4.86 14.89 6.10
CA HIS A 174 -5.41 13.62 5.62
C HIS A 174 -5.60 12.59 6.73
N GLY A 175 -4.87 12.65 7.84
CA GLY A 175 -5.08 11.77 8.99
C GLY A 175 -6.51 11.85 9.54
N PRO A 176 -7.04 13.05 9.84
CA PRO A 176 -8.45 13.22 10.24
C PRO A 176 -9.45 12.79 9.15
N ARG A 177 -9.15 13.02 7.87
CA ARG A 177 -10.00 12.58 6.74
C ARG A 177 -10.07 11.05 6.67
N LEU A 178 -8.93 10.38 6.76
CA LEU A 178 -8.82 8.93 6.84
C LEU A 178 -9.60 8.40 8.04
N ARG A 179 -9.41 8.97 9.24
CA ARG A 179 -10.18 8.59 10.43
C ARG A 179 -11.68 8.61 10.16
N ARG A 180 -12.18 9.70 9.57
CA ARG A 180 -13.60 9.84 9.23
C ARG A 180 -14.06 8.79 8.21
N TYR A 181 -13.26 8.54 7.16
CA TYR A 181 -13.53 7.45 6.21
C TYR A 181 -13.62 6.07 6.90
N LEU A 182 -12.71 5.79 7.85
CA LEU A 182 -12.66 4.52 8.57
C LEU A 182 -13.84 4.27 9.50
N GLU A 183 -14.57 5.31 9.90
CA GLU A 183 -15.84 5.12 10.62
C GLU A 183 -16.93 4.54 9.71
N ASP A 184 -16.83 4.72 8.39
CA ASP A 184 -17.79 4.20 7.41
C ASP A 184 -17.40 2.79 6.89
N VAL A 185 -16.10 2.45 6.87
CA VAL A 185 -15.58 1.15 6.36
C VAL A 185 -16.26 -0.09 6.96
N PRO A 186 -16.58 -0.15 8.27
CA PRO A 186 -17.26 -1.31 8.87
C PRO A 186 -18.60 -1.64 8.20
N PHE A 187 -19.33 -0.64 7.72
CA PHE A 187 -20.60 -0.81 7.00
C PHE A 187 -20.40 -1.36 5.58
N LEU A 188 -19.21 -1.18 4.99
CA LEU A 188 -18.87 -1.69 3.65
C LEU A 188 -18.53 -3.19 3.66
N VAL A 189 -17.91 -3.68 4.74
CA VAL A 189 -17.40 -5.06 4.86
C VAL A 189 -18.38 -6.01 5.55
N GLY A 190 -19.55 -5.53 5.97
CA GLY A 190 -20.59 -6.37 6.59
C GLY A 190 -20.18 -6.94 7.94
N ALA A 191 -19.35 -6.22 8.70
CA ALA A 191 -18.97 -6.62 10.05
C ALA A 191 -20.20 -6.63 10.98
N ASP A 192 -20.31 -7.61 11.87
CA ASP A 192 -21.35 -7.66 12.89
C ASP A 192 -20.96 -6.71 14.03
N LEU A 193 -21.31 -5.43 13.87
CA LEU A 193 -20.88 -4.36 14.78
C LEU A 193 -21.64 -4.36 16.11
N ASP A 194 -22.85 -4.90 16.12
CA ASP A 194 -23.79 -4.73 17.24
C ASP A 194 -24.51 -6.03 17.66
N GLY A 195 -24.03 -7.21 17.23
CA GLY A 195 -24.65 -8.50 17.58
C GLY A 195 -26.03 -8.71 16.95
N HIS A 196 -26.36 -7.95 15.91
CA HIS A 196 -27.60 -8.05 15.15
C HIS A 196 -27.51 -8.98 13.95
N GLY A 197 -26.38 -9.68 13.78
CA GLY A 197 -26.12 -10.53 12.63
C GLY A 197 -25.71 -9.63 11.46
N GLY A 198 -24.41 -9.66 11.14
CA GLY A 198 -23.84 -8.83 10.09
C GLY A 198 -24.65 -8.86 8.79
N THR A 199 -24.91 -7.68 8.23
CA THR A 199 -25.45 -7.56 6.88
C THR A 199 -24.44 -8.05 5.85
N ALA A 200 -24.91 -8.54 4.71
CA ALA A 200 -24.04 -8.92 3.60
C ALA A 200 -23.11 -7.75 3.21
N PRO A 201 -21.84 -8.02 2.84
CA PRO A 201 -20.93 -6.97 2.40
C PRO A 201 -21.50 -6.26 1.18
N LEU A 202 -21.24 -4.95 1.05
CA LEU A 202 -21.65 -4.19 -0.12
C LEU A 202 -20.91 -4.73 -1.35
N ILE A 203 -21.63 -5.24 -2.34
CA ILE A 203 -21.04 -5.73 -3.59
C ILE A 203 -20.90 -4.53 -4.55
N GLN A 204 -19.86 -3.73 -4.36
CA GLN A 204 -19.57 -2.56 -5.18
C GLN A 204 -18.09 -2.53 -5.55
N GLY A 205 -17.76 -2.43 -6.84
CA GLY A 205 -16.36 -2.51 -7.26
C GLY A 205 -16.20 -2.78 -8.74
N ARG A 206 -14.98 -2.51 -9.22
CA ARG A 206 -14.54 -2.83 -10.59
C ARG A 206 -14.14 -4.29 -10.75
N SER A 207 -13.99 -5.00 -9.63
CA SER A 207 -13.76 -6.44 -9.55
C SER A 207 -14.10 -6.94 -8.14
N LEU A 208 -14.56 -8.19 -8.03
CA LEU A 208 -14.84 -8.84 -6.74
C LEU A 208 -13.59 -9.04 -5.89
N ILE A 209 -12.39 -9.02 -6.48
CA ILE A 209 -11.15 -9.18 -5.73
C ILE A 209 -10.90 -8.01 -4.76
N TYR A 210 -11.32 -6.80 -5.12
CA TYR A 210 -11.03 -5.59 -4.34
C TYR A 210 -11.77 -5.50 -3.02
N ARG A 211 -12.80 -6.32 -2.78
CA ARG A 211 -13.41 -6.43 -1.45
C ARG A 211 -12.41 -6.87 -0.37
N TRP A 212 -11.36 -7.61 -0.75
CA TRP A 212 -10.30 -8.01 0.17
C TRP A 212 -9.38 -6.84 0.48
N CYS A 213 -9.32 -5.86 -0.42
CA CYS A 213 -8.55 -4.64 -0.27
C CYS A 213 -9.27 -3.57 0.57
N THR A 214 -10.59 -3.67 0.78
CA THR A 214 -11.36 -2.79 1.69
C THR A 214 -10.84 -2.82 3.14
N CYS A 215 -10.08 -3.85 3.49
CA CYS A 215 -9.40 -3.99 4.76
C CYS A 215 -8.08 -3.21 4.87
N ALA A 216 -7.46 -2.83 3.76
CA ALA A 216 -6.17 -2.15 3.75
C ALA A 216 -6.19 -0.77 4.45
N PRO A 217 -7.24 0.06 4.29
CA PRO A 217 -7.36 1.32 5.03
C PRO A 217 -7.37 1.17 6.55
N LEU A 218 -7.95 0.08 7.08
CA LEU A 218 -7.97 -0.17 8.53
C LEU A 218 -6.56 -0.33 9.09
N TRP A 219 -5.69 -1.05 8.38
CA TRP A 219 -4.27 -1.16 8.73
C TRP A 219 -3.54 0.16 8.55
N ALA A 220 -3.80 0.88 7.47
CA ALA A 220 -3.21 2.20 7.23
C ALA A 220 -3.53 3.16 8.38
N GLY A 221 -4.79 3.22 8.80
CA GLY A 221 -5.24 4.02 9.93
C GLY A 221 -4.62 3.58 11.26
N THR A 222 -4.42 2.27 11.45
CA THR A 222 -3.70 1.75 12.62
C THR A 222 -2.24 2.20 12.63
N PHE A 223 -1.52 2.07 11.52
CA PHE A 223 -0.12 2.48 11.42
C PHE A 223 0.07 4.00 11.56
N MET A 224 -0.87 4.79 11.05
CA MET A 224 -0.87 6.24 11.24
C MET A 224 -1.35 6.68 12.63
N GLY A 225 -1.87 5.76 13.46
CA GLY A 225 -2.41 6.09 14.79
C GLY A 225 -3.74 6.87 14.75
N VAL A 226 -4.49 6.79 13.64
CA VAL A 226 -5.75 7.53 13.44
C VAL A 226 -6.99 6.64 13.45
N SER A 227 -6.83 5.31 13.52
CA SER A 227 -7.96 4.37 13.53
C SER A 227 -9.03 4.75 14.58
N PRO A 228 -10.33 4.75 14.21
CA PRO A 228 -11.41 5.08 15.13
C PRO A 228 -11.68 3.97 16.16
N VAL A 229 -11.14 2.77 15.94
CA VAL A 229 -11.38 1.60 16.78
C VAL A 229 -10.06 1.03 17.33
N SER A 230 -10.18 0.09 18.28
CA SER A 230 -8.99 -0.58 18.81
C SER A 230 -8.36 -1.51 17.76
N PRO A 231 -7.03 -1.76 17.80
CA PRO A 231 -6.40 -2.72 16.89
C PRO A 231 -7.05 -4.12 16.90
N ARG A 232 -7.59 -4.55 18.05
CA ARG A 232 -8.34 -5.81 18.18
C ARG A 232 -9.65 -5.78 17.39
N THR A 233 -10.32 -4.63 17.36
CA THR A 233 -11.55 -4.43 16.60
C THR A 233 -11.26 -4.40 15.11
N ASP A 234 -10.19 -3.73 14.68
CA ASP A 234 -9.72 -3.77 13.30
C ASP A 234 -9.43 -5.21 12.87
N GLU A 235 -8.71 -5.99 13.68
CA GLU A 235 -8.46 -7.41 13.43
C GLU A 235 -9.76 -8.23 13.29
N ALA A 236 -10.76 -7.95 14.12
CA ALA A 236 -12.07 -8.61 14.05
C ALA A 236 -12.79 -8.31 12.73
N TYR A 237 -12.70 -7.08 12.20
CA TYR A 237 -13.26 -6.72 10.89
C TYR A 237 -12.60 -7.51 9.75
N LEU A 238 -11.29 -7.72 9.81
CA LEU A 238 -10.56 -8.55 8.83
C LEU A 238 -11.06 -10.00 8.85
N LEU A 239 -11.18 -10.58 10.05
CA LEU A 239 -11.64 -11.94 10.24
C LEU A 239 -13.12 -12.10 9.82
N GLY A 240 -13.94 -11.06 10.02
CA GLY A 240 -15.32 -10.98 9.53
C GLY A 240 -15.40 -11.05 7.99
N ASN A 241 -14.57 -10.28 7.29
CA ASN A 241 -14.48 -10.29 5.82
C ASN A 241 -14.14 -11.70 5.28
N ARG A 242 -13.36 -12.49 6.03
CA ARG A 242 -13.10 -13.92 5.70
C ARG A 242 -14.30 -14.84 5.92
N LYS A 243 -15.14 -14.60 6.94
CA LYS A 243 -16.24 -15.49 7.35
C LYS A 243 -17.50 -15.38 6.50
N ALA A 244 -17.67 -14.30 5.72
CA ALA A 244 -18.78 -14.14 4.77
C ALA A 244 -18.78 -15.17 3.61
N PHE A 245 -17.78 -16.05 3.53
CA PHE A 245 -17.83 -17.25 2.70
C PHE A 245 -18.29 -18.45 3.52
N PRO A 246 -19.44 -19.09 3.19
CA PRO A 246 -19.69 -20.42 3.70
C PRO A 246 -18.51 -21.29 3.24
N ARG A 247 -17.81 -21.91 4.21
CA ARG A 247 -16.91 -23.01 3.90
C ARG A 247 -17.69 -23.96 3.00
N SER A 248 -17.18 -24.27 1.82
CA SER A 248 -17.75 -25.36 1.04
C SER A 248 -17.76 -26.55 1.98
N ARG A 249 -18.94 -27.03 2.33
CA ARG A 249 -19.06 -28.35 2.94
C ARG A 249 -18.63 -29.30 1.84
N SER A 250 -17.36 -29.71 1.85
CA SER A 250 -16.92 -30.91 1.15
C SER A 250 -17.71 -32.05 1.78
N GLY A 251 -18.85 -32.35 1.18
CA GLY A 251 -19.87 -33.24 1.70
C GLY A 251 -20.72 -33.76 0.56
N ARG A 252 -20.08 -34.54 -0.31
CA ARG A 252 -20.59 -35.81 -0.83
C ARG A 252 -19.52 -36.53 -1.63
#